data_AF-A0A5S9M2S4-F1
#
_entry.id   AF-A0A5S9M2S4-F1
#
_cell.length_a   1.000
_cell.length_b   1.000
_cell.length_c   1.000
_cell.angle_alpha   90.00
_cell.angle_beta   90.00
_cell.angle_gamma   90.00
#
_symmetry.space_group_name_H-M   'P 1'
#
loop_
_entity.id
_entity.type
_entity.pdbx_description
1 polymer ?
#
loop_
_entity_poly.entity_id
_entity_poly.type
_entity_poly.pdbx_seq_one_letter_code
_entity_poly.pdbx_strand_id
1 'polypeptide(L)'
;MNDISIHVKDRWDTDTLTIDLDYRTDVFTEEEMSKMFDRFLILLEAAVSQPDQLIGTLPLLSAGEHKELLQLSEGESFERPAAKPVHHMFDETANKYADRTAVVAENGTITYGELQQQAEKLARFFYK
;
A
#
# COMPACT_ATOMS: atom_id res chain seq x y z
N MET A 1 -19.49 -2.16 -28.27
CA MET A 1 -19.83 -3.39 -27.53
C MET A 1 -19.45 -3.12 -26.09
N ASN A 2 -20.35 -3.33 -25.13
CA ASN A 2 -20.03 -3.08 -23.72
C ASN A 2 -19.19 -4.23 -23.18
N ASP A 3 -18.19 -3.93 -22.36
CA ASP A 3 -17.29 -4.95 -21.81
C ASP A 3 -17.95 -5.74 -20.66
N ILE A 4 -18.86 -5.09 -19.92
CA ILE A 4 -19.70 -5.66 -18.86
C ILE A 4 -21.12 -5.10 -19.00
N SER A 5 -22.14 -5.94 -18.80
CA SER A 5 -23.55 -5.55 -18.74
C SER A 5 -24.23 -6.23 -17.54
N ILE A 6 -25.01 -5.47 -16.79
CA ILE A 6 -25.78 -5.96 -15.63
C ILE A 6 -27.26 -5.93 -16.00
N HIS A 7 -27.94 -7.05 -15.82
CA HIS A 7 -29.37 -7.19 -16.06
C HIS A 7 -30.07 -7.54 -14.74
N VAL A 8 -31.02 -6.70 -14.32
CA VAL A 8 -31.87 -6.99 -13.15
C VAL A 8 -33.24 -7.39 -13.66
N LYS A 9 -33.69 -8.58 -13.26
CA LYS A 9 -34.96 -9.18 -13.66
C LYS A 9 -35.79 -9.42 -12.41
N ASP A 10 -37.01 -8.89 -12.42
CA ASP A 10 -38.00 -9.17 -11.39
C ASP A 10 -38.75 -10.46 -11.73
N ARG A 11 -38.84 -11.37 -10.76
CA ARG A 11 -39.50 -12.65 -10.90
C ARG A 11 -40.81 -12.62 -10.12
N TRP A 12 -41.89 -12.30 -10.84
CA TRP A 12 -43.24 -12.13 -10.30
C TRP A 12 -43.84 -13.40 -9.69
N ASP A 13 -43.31 -14.59 -10.02
CA ASP A 13 -43.76 -15.88 -9.48
C ASP A 13 -43.14 -16.20 -8.12
N THR A 14 -41.93 -15.71 -7.84
CA THR A 14 -41.17 -16.00 -6.62
C THR A 14 -40.91 -14.79 -5.73
N ASP A 15 -41.30 -13.59 -6.15
CA ASP A 15 -41.00 -12.31 -5.47
C ASP A 15 -39.50 -12.12 -5.21
N THR A 16 -38.69 -12.54 -6.19
CA THR A 16 -37.23 -12.50 -6.12
C THR A 16 -36.66 -11.68 -7.26
N LEU A 17 -35.61 -10.91 -6.99
CA LEU A 17 -34.79 -10.28 -8.02
C LEU A 17 -33.68 -11.24 -8.47
N THR A 18 -33.52 -11.38 -9.78
CA THR A 18 -32.39 -12.07 -10.40
C THR A 18 -31.47 -11.04 -11.02
N ILE A 19 -30.15 -11.18 -10.80
CA ILE A 19 -29.14 -10.30 -11.35
C ILE A 19 -28.23 -11.15 -12.24
N ASP A 20 -28.25 -10.87 -13.54
CA ASP A 20 -27.35 -11.51 -14.52
C ASP A 20 -26.23 -10.54 -14.89
N LEU A 21 -25.02 -11.07 -15.02
CA LEU A 21 -23.81 -10.33 -15.35
C LEU A 21 -23.20 -10.89 -16.62
N ASP A 22 -23.36 -10.16 -17.72
CA ASP A 22 -22.77 -10.52 -19.01
C ASP A 22 -21.44 -9.79 -19.18
N TYR A 23 -20.41 -10.52 -19.58
CA TYR A 23 -19.09 -9.95 -19.76
C TYR A 23 -18.34 -10.57 -20.93
N ARG A 24 -17.34 -9.83 -21.38
CA ARG A 24 -16.41 -10.26 -22.41
C ARG A 24 -15.35 -11.19 -21.85
N THR A 25 -15.37 -12.45 -22.25
CA THR A 25 -14.41 -13.48 -21.82
C THR A 25 -13.01 -13.30 -22.41
N ASP A 26 -12.85 -12.44 -23.40
CA ASP A 26 -11.55 -12.01 -23.94
C ASP A 26 -10.90 -10.88 -23.11
N VAL A 27 -11.66 -10.26 -22.19
CA VAL A 27 -11.18 -9.20 -21.29
C VAL A 27 -11.13 -9.68 -19.85
N PHE A 28 -12.11 -10.46 -19.41
CA PHE A 28 -12.23 -10.93 -18.04
C PHE A 28 -12.33 -12.44 -17.94
N THR A 29 -11.67 -12.98 -16.93
CA THR A 29 -11.82 -14.37 -16.51
C THR A 29 -13.08 -14.55 -15.66
N GLU A 30 -13.56 -15.79 -15.57
CA GLU A 30 -14.67 -16.15 -14.68
C GLU A 30 -14.34 -15.84 -13.21
N GLU A 31 -13.10 -16.06 -12.77
CA GLU A 31 -12.68 -15.75 -11.40
C GLU A 31 -12.76 -14.26 -11.09
N GLU A 32 -12.28 -13.40 -12.00
CA GLU A 32 -12.34 -11.94 -11.84
C GLU A 32 -13.79 -11.45 -11.76
N MET A 33 -14.66 -11.99 -12.61
CA MET A 33 -16.07 -11.60 -12.67
C MET A 33 -16.86 -12.12 -11.47
N SER A 34 -16.55 -13.33 -10.97
CA SER A 34 -17.11 -13.84 -9.73
C SER A 34 -16.77 -12.91 -8.55
N LYS A 35 -15.49 -12.52 -8.40
CA LYS A 35 -15.09 -11.58 -7.36
C LYS A 35 -15.77 -10.23 -7.51
N MET A 36 -15.89 -9.73 -8.74
CA MET A 36 -16.59 -8.47 -9.00
C MET A 36 -18.07 -8.55 -8.64
N PHE A 37 -18.73 -9.68 -8.92
CA PHE A 37 -20.11 -9.93 -8.55
C PHE A 37 -20.30 -10.02 -7.03
N ASP A 38 -19.41 -10.72 -6.32
CA ASP A 38 -19.43 -10.79 -4.86
C ASP A 38 -19.32 -9.40 -4.22
N ARG A 39 -18.40 -8.57 -4.72
CA ARG A 39 -18.24 -7.17 -4.29
C ARG A 39 -19.48 -6.33 -4.58
N PHE A 40 -20.12 -6.54 -5.74
CA PHE A 40 -21.37 -5.87 -6.09
C PHE A 40 -22.51 -6.22 -5.12
N LEU A 41 -22.62 -7.48 -4.71
CA LEU A 41 -23.60 -7.91 -3.71
C LEU A 41 -23.34 -7.30 -2.33
N ILE A 42 -22.08 -7.23 -1.89
CA ILE A 42 -21.69 -6.57 -0.62
C ILE A 42 -22.12 -5.10 -0.62
N LEU A 43 -21.88 -4.40 -1.73
CA LEU A 43 -22.26 -3.00 -1.88
C LEU A 43 -23.79 -2.83 -1.84
N LEU A 44 -24.54 -3.69 -2.52
CA LEU A 44 -26.00 -3.67 -2.52
C LEU A 44 -26.57 -3.94 -1.12
N GLU A 45 -26.06 -4.95 -0.42
CA GLU A 45 -26.48 -5.30 0.93
C GLU A 45 -26.24 -4.13 1.90
N ALA A 46 -25.08 -3.48 1.81
CA ALA A 46 -24.75 -2.32 2.63
C ALA A 46 -25.64 -1.12 2.31
N ALA A 47 -25.88 -0.84 1.02
CA ALA A 47 -26.74 0.26 0.58
C ALA A 47 -28.20 0.10 1.02
N VAL A 48 -28.72 -1.14 1.00
CA VAL A 48 -30.09 -1.43 1.48
C VAL A 48 -30.18 -1.37 3.00
N SER A 49 -29.15 -1.85 3.70
CA SER A 49 -29.13 -1.88 5.17
C SER A 49 -28.93 -0.49 5.80
N GLN A 50 -28.23 0.41 5.10
CA GLN A 50 -27.89 1.76 5.58
C GLN A 50 -28.08 2.80 4.45
N PRO A 51 -29.32 3.12 4.07
CA PRO A 51 -29.61 3.95 2.89
C PRO A 51 -29.11 5.40 3.01
N ASP A 52 -28.98 5.92 4.23
CA ASP A 52 -28.49 7.28 4.50
C ASP A 52 -26.95 7.37 4.56
N GLN A 53 -26.25 6.24 4.44
CA GLN A 53 -24.78 6.20 4.50
C GLN A 53 -24.17 6.80 3.24
N LEU A 54 -23.05 7.52 3.40
CA LEU A 54 -22.30 8.07 2.27
C LEU A 54 -21.76 6.91 1.41
N ILE A 55 -21.99 6.98 0.10
CA ILE A 55 -21.55 5.98 -0.89
C ILE A 55 -20.06 5.63 -0.73
N GLY A 56 -19.21 6.63 -0.51
CA GLY A 56 -17.76 6.44 -0.34
C GLY A 56 -17.33 5.71 0.94
N THR A 57 -18.27 5.39 1.84
CA THR A 57 -17.99 4.66 3.08
C THR A 57 -18.58 3.26 3.10
N LEU A 58 -19.33 2.88 2.05
CA LEU A 58 -19.86 1.53 1.93
C LEU A 58 -18.71 0.53 1.69
N PRO A 59 -18.77 -0.65 2.30
CA PRO A 59 -17.79 -1.70 2.05
C PRO A 59 -17.90 -2.16 0.60
N LEU A 60 -16.77 -2.25 -0.09
CA LEU A 60 -16.68 -2.84 -1.43
C LEU A 60 -16.06 -4.23 -1.41
N LEU A 61 -15.12 -4.45 -0.50
CA LEU A 61 -14.36 -5.70 -0.40
C LEU A 61 -15.00 -6.65 0.60
N SER A 62 -14.89 -7.95 0.32
CA SER A 62 -15.19 -8.97 1.33
C SER A 62 -14.22 -8.88 2.51
N ALA A 63 -14.63 -9.41 3.66
CA ALA A 63 -13.75 -9.47 4.83
C ALA A 63 -12.45 -10.28 4.56
N GLY A 64 -12.52 -11.29 3.68
CA GLY A 64 -11.37 -12.06 3.22
C GLY A 64 -10.40 -11.22 2.40
N GLU A 65 -10.88 -10.57 1.36
CA GLU A 65 -10.06 -9.71 0.49
C GLU A 65 -9.45 -8.53 1.26
N HIS A 66 -10.22 -7.90 2.15
CA HIS A 66 -9.71 -6.82 2.99
C HIS A 66 -8.55 -7.31 3.88
N LYS A 67 -8.68 -8.51 4.47
CA LYS A 67 -7.63 -9.12 5.28
C LYS A 67 -6.39 -9.47 4.45
N GLU A 68 -6.56 -10.02 3.26
CA GLU A 68 -5.45 -10.33 2.35
C GLU A 68 -4.67 -9.08 1.94
N LEU A 69 -5.37 -7.99 1.58
CA LEU A 69 -4.74 -6.72 1.26
C LEU A 69 -3.99 -6.11 2.44
N LEU A 70 -4.54 -6.20 3.65
CA LEU A 70 -3.84 -5.77 4.86
C LEU A 70 -2.55 -6.57 5.05
N GLN A 71 -2.60 -7.90 4.94
CA GLN A 71 -1.42 -8.74 5.07
C GLN A 71 -0.34 -8.44 4.02
N LEU A 72 -0.74 -8.19 2.77
CA LEU A 72 0.18 -7.77 1.71
C LEU A 72 0.82 -6.40 2.01
N SER A 73 0.11 -5.51 2.71
CA SER A 73 0.60 -4.17 3.04
C SER A 73 1.58 -4.13 4.22
N GLU A 74 1.51 -5.12 5.12
CA GLU A 74 2.34 -5.16 6.34
C GLU A 74 3.82 -5.44 6.05
N GLY A 75 4.14 -6.04 4.89
CA GLY A 75 5.50 -6.38 4.49
C GLY A 75 6.16 -7.42 5.41
N GLU A 76 7.44 -7.73 5.15
CA GLU A 76 8.20 -8.56 6.09
C GLU A 76 8.50 -7.76 7.36
N SER A 77 8.19 -8.36 8.51
CA SER A 77 8.58 -7.79 9.80
C SER A 77 10.11 -7.70 9.87
N PHE A 78 10.65 -6.50 9.72
CA PHE A 78 12.06 -6.24 9.92
C PHE A 78 12.29 -5.90 11.39
N GLU A 79 13.15 -6.68 12.07
CA GLU A 79 13.66 -6.28 13.38
C GLU A 79 14.39 -4.95 13.24
N ARG A 80 13.70 -3.86 13.56
CA ARG A 80 14.30 -2.53 13.60
C ARG A 80 15.45 -2.59 14.61
N PRO A 81 16.72 -2.37 14.21
CA PRO A 81 17.82 -2.26 15.15
C PRO A 81 17.43 -1.25 16.23
N ALA A 82 17.73 -1.58 17.50
CA ALA A 82 17.42 -0.72 18.65
C ALA A 82 17.65 0.74 18.30
N ALA A 83 16.73 1.63 18.73
CA ALA A 83 16.57 3.04 18.33
C ALA A 83 17.83 3.89 18.47
N LYS A 84 18.85 3.58 17.68
CA LYS A 84 20.13 4.24 17.67
C LYS A 84 20.01 5.35 16.64
N PRO A 85 20.23 6.61 17.04
CA PRO A 85 20.22 7.70 16.10
C PRO A 85 21.20 7.44 14.96
N VAL A 86 20.79 7.78 13.73
CA VAL A 86 21.59 7.55 12.52
C VAL A 86 22.99 8.16 12.63
N HIS A 87 23.12 9.32 13.28
CA HIS A 87 24.42 9.95 13.51
C HIS A 87 25.36 9.08 14.35
N HIS A 88 24.86 8.38 15.38
CA HIS A 88 25.70 7.48 16.16
C HIS A 88 26.08 6.19 15.40
N MET A 89 25.24 5.74 14.45
CA MET A 89 25.60 4.64 13.55
C MET A 89 26.68 5.08 12.56
N PHE A 90 26.59 6.32 12.10
CA PHE A 90 27.58 6.95 11.23
C PHE A 90 28.92 7.14 11.96
N ASP A 91 28.92 7.66 13.20
CA ASP A 91 30.13 7.85 14.00
C ASP A 91 30.94 6.55 14.17
N GLU A 92 30.26 5.43 14.48
CA GLU A 92 30.91 4.12 14.58
C GLU A 92 31.51 3.65 13.26
N THR A 93 30.79 3.87 12.17
CA THR A 93 31.24 3.51 10.82
C THR A 93 32.45 4.35 10.43
N ALA A 94 32.43 5.65 10.73
CA ALA A 94 33.53 6.56 10.44
C ALA A 94 34.77 6.28 11.27
N ASN A 95 34.60 5.90 12.54
CA ASN A 95 35.72 5.48 13.40
C ASN A 95 36.34 4.16 12.93
N LYS A 96 35.51 3.22 12.45
CA LYS A 96 35.98 1.89 12.02
C LYS A 96 36.58 1.90 10.60
N TYR A 97 36.10 2.78 9.73
CA TYR A 97 36.41 2.79 8.31
C TYR A 97 36.77 4.20 7.81
N ALA A 98 37.58 4.93 8.58
CA ALA A 98 37.92 6.32 8.33
C ALA A 98 38.41 6.59 6.90
N ASP A 99 39.29 5.72 6.37
CA ASP A 99 39.91 5.89 5.04
C ASP A 99 39.03 5.39 3.88
N ARG A 100 37.84 4.82 4.16
CA ARG A 100 36.93 4.38 3.11
C ARG A 100 36.16 5.55 2.54
N THR A 101 35.91 5.51 1.25
CA THR A 101 35.02 6.45 0.56
C THR A 101 33.61 6.43 1.15
N ALA A 102 33.11 7.59 1.58
CA ALA A 102 31.74 7.80 2.02
C ALA A 102 30.87 8.43 0.94
N VAL A 103 31.40 9.43 0.24
CA VAL A 103 30.69 10.21 -0.78
C VAL A 103 31.56 10.33 -2.02
N VAL A 104 30.96 10.08 -3.18
CA VAL A 104 31.54 10.36 -4.49
C VAL A 104 30.66 11.40 -5.16
N ALA A 105 31.25 12.54 -5.52
CA ALA A 105 30.58 13.63 -6.21
C ALA A 105 31.46 14.13 -7.36
N GLU A 106 30.91 14.99 -8.23
CA GLU A 106 31.64 15.52 -9.39
C GLU A 106 32.92 16.28 -8.99
N ASN A 107 32.92 16.91 -7.82
CA ASN A 107 34.02 17.69 -7.26
C ASN A 107 35.03 16.85 -6.45
N GLY A 108 34.86 15.53 -6.39
CA GLY A 108 35.80 14.62 -5.78
C GLY A 108 35.18 13.59 -4.84
N THR A 109 36.06 12.94 -4.10
CA THR A 109 35.72 11.85 -3.18
C THR A 109 36.00 12.30 -1.75
N ILE A 110 35.06 12.04 -0.85
CA ILE A 110 35.21 12.32 0.57
C ILE A 110 35.16 10.99 1.32
N THR A 111 36.14 10.77 2.20
CA THR A 111 36.21 9.60 3.07
C THR A 111 35.28 9.75 4.28
N TYR A 112 34.95 8.65 4.95
CA TYR A 112 34.13 8.70 6.16
C TYR A 112 34.76 9.58 7.25
N GLY A 113 36.09 9.53 7.40
CA GLY A 113 36.81 10.37 8.37
C GLY A 113 36.72 11.87 8.07
N GLU A 114 36.89 12.25 6.80
CA GLU A 114 36.78 13.64 6.37
C GLU A 114 35.35 14.17 6.52
N LEU A 115 34.35 13.36 6.17
CA LEU A 115 32.94 13.72 6.31
C LEU A 115 32.57 13.93 7.79
N GLN A 116 33.05 13.07 8.69
CA GLN A 116 32.85 13.22 10.14
C GLN A 116 33.46 14.54 10.66
N GLN A 117 34.70 14.86 10.29
CA GLN A 117 35.35 16.09 10.73
C GLN A 117 34.60 17.35 10.27
N GLN A 118 34.09 17.34 9.03
CA GLN A 118 33.27 18.42 8.51
C GLN A 118 31.93 18.54 9.25
N ALA A 119 31.27 17.41 9.51
CA ALA A 119 30.02 17.35 10.26
C ALA A 119 30.19 17.88 11.70
N GLU A 120 31.25 17.47 12.40
CA GLU A 120 31.55 17.96 13.75
C GLU A 120 31.87 19.46 13.78
N LYS A 121 32.61 19.96 12.78
CA LYS A 121 32.90 21.40 12.66
C LYS A 121 31.61 22.20 12.46
N LEU A 122 30.71 21.69 11.63
CA LEU A 122 29.41 22.32 11.38
C LEU A 122 28.49 22.25 12.61
N ALA A 123 28.45 21.11 13.29
CA ALA A 123 27.71 20.96 14.55
C ALA A 123 28.19 21.99 15.59
N ARG A 124 29.51 22.09 15.81
CA ARG A 124 30.10 23.10 16.71
C ARG A 124 29.73 24.55 16.34
N PHE A 125 29.51 24.83 15.05
CA PHE A 125 29.05 26.14 14.60
C PHE A 125 27.59 26.41 14.97
N PHE A 126 26.71 25.41 14.91
CA PHE A 126 25.28 25.55 15.21
C PHE A 126 24.94 25.46 16.72
N TYR A 127 25.82 24.90 17.55
CA TYR A 127 25.63 24.81 19.01
C TYR A 127 26.09 26.08 19.76
N LYS A 128 26.35 27.19 19.06
CA LYS A 128 26.80 28.46 19.63
C LYS A 128 25.77 29.56 19.38
#